data_AF-A0A915V5A2-F1
#
_entry.id   AF-A0A915V5A2-F1
#
_cell.length_a   1.000
_cell.length_b   1.000
_cell.length_c   1.000
_cell.angle_alpha   90.00
_cell.angle_beta   90.00
_cell.angle_gamma   90.00
#
_symmetry.space_group_name_H-M   'P 1'
#
loop_
_entity.id
_entity.type
_entity.pdbx_description
1 polymer ?
#
loop_
_entity_poly.entity_id
_entity_poly.type
_entity_poly.pdbx_seq_one_letter_code
_entity_poly.pdbx_strand_id
1 'polypeptide(L)' 'MKSRILYTKPSITELEVRYATEAAANGWGERCYEYIERFESLFKKYLGVEFAIS' A
#
# COMPACT_ATOMS: atom_id res chain seq x y z
N MET A 1 -0.98 -11.18 33.47
CA MET A 1 -0.31 -11.69 32.25
C MET A 1 0.85 -10.77 31.89
N LYS A 2 2.05 -11.29 31.64
CA LYS A 2 3.13 -10.45 31.08
C LYS A 2 2.76 -10.06 29.64
N SER A 3 2.91 -8.78 29.32
CA SER A 3 2.74 -8.30 27.95
C SER A 3 3.74 -9.02 27.04
N ARG A 4 3.28 -9.52 25.89
CA ARG A 4 4.14 -10.19 24.91
C ARG A 4 4.93 -9.11 24.16
N ILE A 5 6.26 -9.21 24.17
CA ILE A 5 7.12 -8.39 23.31
C ILE A 5 7.12 -9.04 21.92
N LEU A 6 6.55 -8.34 20.95
CA LEU A 6 6.47 -8.81 19.57
C LEU A 6 7.77 -8.47 18.83
N TYR A 7 8.42 -9.48 18.25
CA TYR A 7 9.62 -9.29 17.42
C TYR A 7 9.31 -8.52 16.14
N THR A 8 8.14 -8.79 15.55
CA THR A 8 7.61 -8.04 14.40
C THR A 8 6.15 -7.72 14.68
N LYS A 9 5.81 -6.43 14.64
CA LYS A 9 4.44 -5.95 14.66
C LYS A 9 4.30 -4.97 13.50
N PRO A 10 3.40 -5.23 12.52
CA PRO A 10 3.22 -4.31 11.42
C PRO A 10 2.60 -3.00 11.93
N SER A 11 3.01 -1.89 11.31
CA SER A 11 2.45 -0.57 11.57
C SER A 11 1.27 -0.31 10.65
N ILE A 12 0.14 -0.98 10.91
CA ILE A 12 -1.11 -0.77 10.17
C ILE A 12 -1.93 0.30 10.87
N THR A 13 -2.36 1.29 10.10
CA THR A 13 -3.24 2.39 10.52
C THR A 13 -4.56 2.33 9.73
N GLU A 14 -5.48 3.25 10.03
CA GLU A 14 -6.73 3.41 9.27
C GLU A 14 -6.50 3.73 7.79
N LEU A 15 -5.33 4.27 7.43
CA LEU A 15 -5.01 4.61 6.05
C LEU A 15 -4.88 3.35 5.19
N GLU A 16 -4.15 2.34 5.66
CA GLU A 16 -3.98 1.07 4.98
C GLU A 16 -5.32 0.34 4.84
N VAL A 17 -6.14 0.34 5.89
CA VAL A 17 -7.48 -0.29 5.89
C VAL A 17 -8.39 0.38 4.85
N ARG A 18 -8.40 1.71 4.81
CA ARG A 18 -9.22 2.46 3.86
C ARG A 18 -8.79 2.20 2.43
N TYR A 19 -7.49 2.28 2.13
CA TYR A 19 -7.00 2.04 0.76
C TYR A 19 -7.25 0.61 0.29
N ALA A 20 -7.06 -0.39 1.16
CA ALA A 20 -7.38 -1.78 0.83
C ALA A 20 -8.88 -1.96 0.54
N THR A 21 -9.74 -1.33 1.34
CA THR A 21 -11.20 -1.38 1.14
C THR A 21 -11.61 -0.70 -0.16
N GLU A 22 -11.05 0.46 -0.46
CA GLU A 22 -11.35 1.21 -1.67
C GLU A 22 -10.92 0.45 -2.92
N ALA A 23 -9.72 -0.15 -2.92
CA ALA A 23 -9.22 -0.99 -3.99
C ALA A 23 -10.09 -2.24 -4.17
N ALA A 24 -10.49 -2.89 -3.08
CA ALA A 24 -11.38 -4.06 -3.15
C ALA A 24 -12.80 -3.71 -3.62
N ALA A 25 -13.27 -2.47 -3.43
CA ALA A 25 -14.58 -2.04 -3.90
C ALA A 25 -14.56 -1.57 -5.37
N ASN A 26 -13.47 -0.93 -5.80
CA ASN A 26 -13.45 -0.15 -7.04
C ASN A 26 -12.35 -0.53 -8.05
N GLY A 27 -11.32 -1.26 -7.61
CA GLY A 27 -10.12 -1.58 -8.40
C GLY A 27 -10.30 -2.78 -9.34
N TRP A 28 -11.44 -2.87 -10.02
CA TRP A 28 -11.75 -3.97 -10.94
C TRP A 28 -12.06 -3.45 -12.35
N GLY A 29 -12.00 -4.35 -13.34
CA GLY A 29 -12.25 -4.02 -14.74
C GLY A 29 -11.17 -3.09 -15.29
N GLU A 30 -11.58 -1.97 -15.89
CA GLU A 30 -10.66 -0.97 -16.44
C GLU A 30 -9.75 -0.31 -15.39
N ARG A 31 -10.13 -0.40 -14.11
CA ARG A 31 -9.43 0.26 -12.99
C ARG A 31 -8.44 -0.64 -12.25
N CYS A 32 -8.20 -1.85 -12.75
CA CYS A 32 -7.42 -2.87 -12.04
C CYS A 32 -5.96 -2.48 -11.77
N TYR A 33 -5.38 -1.59 -12.58
CA TYR A 33 -4.00 -1.14 -12.42
C TYR A 33 -3.84 0.19 -11.68
N GLU A 34 -4.92 0.98 -11.48
CA GLU A 34 -4.82 2.34 -10.96
C GLU A 34 -4.10 2.43 -9.61
N TYR A 35 -4.40 1.51 -8.69
CA TYR A 35 -3.80 1.50 -7.36
C TYR A 35 -2.34 1.05 -7.38
N ILE A 36 -1.97 0.16 -8.32
CA ILE A 36 -0.60 -0.31 -8.53
C ILE A 36 0.22 0.83 -9.13
N GLU A 37 -0.20 1.38 -10.27
CA GLU A 37 0.48 2.49 -10.96
C GLU A 37 0.66 3.70 -10.03
N ARG A 38 -0.34 4.00 -9.20
CA ARG A 38 -0.24 5.05 -8.19
C ARG A 38 0.84 4.76 -7.16
N PHE A 39 0.93 3.54 -6.67
CA PHE A 39 1.97 3.14 -5.73
C PHE A 39 3.36 3.29 -6.35
N GLU A 40 3.57 2.78 -7.56
CA GLU A 40 4.85 2.83 -8.27
C GLU A 40 5.29 4.27 -8.54
N SER A 41 4.36 5.12 -8.98
CA SER A 41 4.63 6.53 -9.23
C SER A 41 4.99 7.30 -7.95
N LEU A 42 4.37 6.97 -6.82
CA LEU A 42 4.73 7.56 -5.53
C LEU A 42 6.06 7.00 -5.02
N PHE A 43 6.33 5.72 -5.26
CA PHE A 43 7.53 5.04 -4.80
C PHE A 43 8.77 5.51 -5.55
N LYS A 44 8.71 5.65 -6.89
CA LYS A 44 9.80 6.24 -7.67
C LYS A 44 10.12 7.66 -7.22
N LYS A 45 9.08 8.46 -6.91
CA LYS A 45 9.23 9.82 -6.40
C LYS A 45 9.89 9.86 -5.02
N TYR A 46 9.48 8.95 -4.14
CA TYR A 46 10.05 8.84 -2.80
C TYR A 46 11.54 8.47 -2.85
N LEU A 47 11.92 7.56 -3.77
CA LEU A 47 13.31 7.13 -3.97
C LEU A 47 14.15 8.11 -4.81
N GLY A 48 13.52 9.01 -5.57
CA GLY A 48 14.20 9.93 -6.48
C GLY A 48 14.78 9.26 -7.73
N VAL A 49 14.16 8.16 -8.17
CA VAL A 49 14.59 7.40 -9.36
C VAL A 49 13.57 7.52 -10.49
N GLU A 50 14.02 7.29 -11.72
CA GLU A 50 13.16 7.37 -12.91
C GLU A 50 12.21 6.17 -13.01
N PHE A 51 12.68 4.99 -12.59
CA PHE A 51 11.94 3.73 -12.64
C PHE A 51 12.01 3.03 -11.29
N ALA A 52 10.86 2.64 -10.75
CA ALA A 52 10.76 1.81 -9.56
C ALA A 52 9.50 0.95 -9.63
N ILE A 53 9.68 -0.38 -9.66
CA ILE A 53 8.59 -1.36 -9.82
C ILE A 53 7.95 -1.22 -11.25
N SER A 54 7.10 -2.14 -11.70
CA SER A 54 6.98 -2.56 -13.12
C SER A 54 5.67 -2.18 -13.79
#